data_AF-A0A527HKB7-F1
#
_entry.id   AF-A0A527HKB7-F1
#
_cell.length_a   1.000
_cell.length_b   1.000
_cell.length_c   1.000
_cell.angle_alpha   90.00
_cell.angle_beta   90.00
_cell.angle_gamma   90.00
#
_symmetry.space_group_name_H-M   'P 1'
#
loop_
_entity.id
_entity.type
_entity.pdbx_description
1 polymer ?
#
loop_
_entity_poly.entity_id
_entity_poly.type
_entity_poly.pdbx_seq_one_letter_code
_entity_poly.pdbx_strand_id
1 'polypeptide(L)'
;HPFGSQAFIPLSPRPFLVVVCHDGEQGPDEPHAFITAPGQGINYRRNLWHGVLTPLGEPQDFLIVDRGGDGSNLEEFHFSHAYEIHLP
;
A
#
# COMPACT_ATOMS: atom_id res chain seq x y z
N HIS A 1 -1.94 -1.15 -9.29
CA HIS A 1 -3.29 -1.22 -9.91
C HIS A 1 -3.44 -0.23 -11.07
N PRO A 2 -3.21 -0.62 -12.33
CA PRO A 2 -3.20 0.30 -13.48
C PRO A 2 -4.56 0.91 -13.86
N PHE A 3 -5.67 0.28 -13.49
CA PHE A 3 -7.02 0.66 -13.94
C PHE A 3 -7.93 1.24 -12.85
N GLY A 4 -7.49 1.31 -11.59
CA GLY A 4 -8.26 1.93 -10.52
C GLY A 4 -7.42 2.38 -9.33
N SER A 5 -7.97 3.28 -8.53
CA SER A 5 -7.47 3.55 -7.17
C SER A 5 -7.83 2.40 -6.24
N GLN A 6 -7.18 2.35 -5.08
CA GLN A 6 -7.50 1.41 -4.01
C GLN A 6 -7.39 2.12 -2.66
N ALA A 7 -8.48 2.07 -1.89
CA ALA A 7 -8.56 2.65 -0.57
C ALA A 7 -8.59 1.58 0.51
N PHE A 8 -7.88 1.84 1.60
CA PHE A 8 -7.89 1.03 2.82
C PHE A 8 -8.30 1.91 3.99
N ILE A 9 -9.40 1.53 4.65
CA ILE A 9 -9.94 2.23 5.81
C ILE A 9 -9.94 1.25 6.98
N PRO A 10 -9.15 1.50 8.04
CA PRO A 10 -9.11 0.60 9.18
C PRO A 10 -10.45 0.64 9.94
N LEU A 11 -10.97 -0.51 10.36
CA LEU A 11 -12.18 -0.61 11.18
C LEU A 11 -11.89 -0.55 12.68
N SER A 12 -10.63 -0.37 13.05
CA SER A 12 -10.18 -0.11 14.42
C SER A 12 -9.21 1.09 14.42
N PRO A 13 -8.90 1.69 15.58
CA PRO A 13 -7.96 2.81 15.66
C PRO A 13 -6.48 2.38 15.55
N ARG A 14 -6.17 1.11 15.23
CA ARG A 14 -4.78 0.63 15.19
C ARG A 14 -4.04 1.13 13.94
N PRO A 15 -2.78 1.56 14.10
CA PRO A 15 -1.98 2.00 12.98
C PRO A 15 -1.61 0.83 12.06
N PHE A 16 -1.31 1.14 10.81
CA PHE A 16 -0.73 0.19 9.86
C PHE A 16 0.40 0.88 9.08
N LEU A 17 1.27 0.06 8.50
CA LEU A 17 2.37 0.55 7.67
C LEU A 17 1.88 0.80 6.24
N VAL A 18 2.24 1.96 5.71
CA VAL A 18 1.97 2.38 4.33
C VAL A 18 3.31 2.50 3.63
N VAL A 19 3.47 1.78 2.52
CA VAL A 19 4.67 1.84 1.69
C VAL A 19 4.26 2.27 0.29
N VAL A 20 4.93 3.28 -0.26
CA VAL A 20 4.72 3.78 -1.63
C VAL A 20 6.07 3.95 -2.33
N CYS A 21 6.08 3.82 -3.66
CA CYS A 21 7.26 4.10 -4.47
C CYS A 21 6.91 5.10 -5.58
N HIS A 22 7.90 5.87 -6.01
CA HIS A 22 7.84 6.59 -7.27
C HIS A 22 8.01 5.61 -8.45
N ASP A 23 7.55 6.03 -9.63
CA ASP A 23 7.86 5.31 -10.88
C ASP A 23 9.32 5.55 -11.27
N GLY A 24 10.08 4.48 -11.45
CA GLY A 24 11.44 4.47 -12.00
C GLY A 24 11.50 3.86 -13.40
N GLU A 25 12.69 3.82 -14.00
CA GLU A 25 12.87 3.33 -15.39
C GLU A 25 12.56 1.83 -15.56
N GLN A 26 12.77 1.02 -14.51
CA GLN A 26 12.62 -0.45 -14.54
C GLN A 26 11.53 -0.98 -13.61
N GLY A 27 10.70 -0.10 -13.03
CA GLY A 27 9.74 -0.46 -11.99
C GLY A 27 9.71 0.58 -10.87
N PRO A 28 9.27 0.22 -9.65
CA PRO A 28 9.28 1.15 -8.51
C PRO A 28 10.70 1.55 -8.11
N ASP A 29 10.88 2.84 -7.83
CA ASP A 29 12.07 3.38 -7.17
C ASP A 29 12.11 3.04 -5.67
N GLU A 30 13.03 3.67 -4.93
CA GLU A 30 13.20 3.48 -3.47
C GLU A 30 11.86 3.65 -2.71
N PRO A 31 11.47 2.67 -1.87
CA PRO A 31 10.25 2.75 -1.09
C PRO A 31 10.28 3.82 0.00
N HIS A 32 9.18 4.54 0.13
CA HIS A 32 8.91 5.45 1.24
C HIS A 32 7.87 4.85 2.18
N ALA A 33 8.17 4.84 3.48
CA ALA A 33 7.34 4.25 4.52
C ALA A 33 6.71 5.31 5.43
N PHE A 34 5.44 5.09 5.79
CA PHE A 34 4.68 5.92 6.72
C PHE A 34 3.92 5.03 7.71
N ILE A 35 3.78 5.50 8.95
CA ILE A 35 2.83 4.92 9.92
C ILE A 35 1.58 5.80 9.94
N THR A 36 0.41 5.18 9.80
CA THR A 36 -0.85 5.94 9.90
C THR A 36 -1.13 6.41 11.31
N ALA A 37 -1.76 7.57 11.45
CA ALA A 37 -2.39 7.97 12.71
C ALA A 37 -3.57 7.03 13.04
N PRO A 38 -4.00 6.94 14.32
CA PRO A 38 -5.15 6.13 14.70
C PRO A 38 -6.40 6.44 13.87
N GLY A 39 -6.97 5.41 13.23
CA GLY A 39 -8.18 5.53 12.41
C GLY A 39 -7.99 6.21 11.05
N GLN A 40 -6.77 6.60 10.69
CA GLN A 40 -6.50 7.21 9.39
C GLN A 40 -6.53 6.15 8.28
N GLY A 41 -7.42 6.33 7.32
CA GLY A 41 -7.43 5.57 6.06
C GLY A 41 -6.54 6.20 4.99
N ILE A 42 -6.31 5.45 3.92
CA ILE A 42 -5.57 5.91 2.74
C ILE A 42 -6.33 5.59 1.46
N ASN A 43 -5.97 6.27 0.38
CA ASN A 43 -6.38 5.92 -0.98
C ASN A 43 -5.20 6.08 -1.93
N TYR A 44 -4.69 4.97 -2.45
CA TYR A 44 -3.65 4.99 -3.47
C TYR A 44 -4.24 5.48 -4.78
N ARG A 45 -3.54 6.41 -5.45
CA ARG A 45 -3.92 6.83 -6.80
C ARG A 45 -3.81 5.65 -7.74
N ARG A 46 -4.62 5.68 -8.81
CA ARG A 46 -4.50 4.73 -9.91
C ARG A 46 -3.06 4.69 -10.40
N ASN A 47 -2.56 3.47 -10.63
CA ASN A 47 -1.23 3.19 -11.16
C ASN A 47 -0.05 3.66 -10.29
N LEU A 48 -0.26 3.88 -8.99
CA LEU A 48 0.83 4.12 -8.05
C LEU A 48 1.39 2.78 -7.55
N TRP A 49 2.72 2.67 -7.46
CA TRP A 49 3.37 1.56 -6.75
C TRP A 49 3.17 1.69 -5.24
N HIS A 50 2.73 0.61 -4.60
CA HIS A 50 2.59 0.54 -3.16
C HIS A 50 2.84 -0.88 -2.65
N GLY A 51 3.20 -0.96 -1.37
CA GLY A 51 3.36 -2.23 -0.68
C GLY A 51 2.03 -2.93 -0.40
N VAL A 52 2.13 -4.20 -0.01
CA VAL A 52 0.99 -5.00 0.48
C VAL A 52 0.48 -4.40 1.80
N LEU A 53 -0.84 -4.43 2.00
CA LEU A 53 -1.47 -3.99 3.25
C LEU A 53 -0.82 -4.68 4.46
N THR A 54 -0.23 -3.89 5.36
CA THR A 54 0.60 -4.40 6.46
C THR A 54 0.11 -3.84 7.82
N PRO A 55 -0.80 -4.54 8.51
CA PRO A 55 -1.19 -4.20 9.89
C PRO A 55 0.01 -4.33 10.84
N LEU A 56 0.05 -3.49 11.88
CA LEU A 56 1.11 -3.53 12.89
C LEU A 56 0.59 -4.07 14.23
N GLY A 57 1.36 -4.97 14.85
CA GLY A 57 1.10 -5.52 16.19
C GLY A 57 0.13 -6.69 16.21
N GLU A 58 -1.05 -6.55 15.62
CA GLU A 58 -2.08 -7.61 15.61
C GLU A 58 -2.94 -7.58 14.33
N PRO A 59 -3.67 -8.67 14.02
CA PRO A 59 -4.64 -8.67 12.94
C PRO A 59 -5.68 -7.55 13.09
N GLN A 60 -6.05 -6.92 11.96
CA GLN A 60 -7.04 -5.84 11.91
C GLN A 60 -7.91 -6.00 10.66
N ASP A 61 -9.20 -5.66 10.80
CA ASP A 61 -10.13 -5.59 9.68
C ASP A 61 -10.08 -4.22 8.99
N PHE A 62 -10.29 -4.24 7.67
CA PHE A 62 -10.32 -3.05 6.83
C PHE A 62 -11.55 -3.06 5.93
N LEU A 63 -12.18 -1.90 5.79
CA LEU A 63 -13.02 -1.65 4.63
C LEU A 63 -12.09 -1.33 3.45
N ILE A 64 -12.27 -2.06 2.35
CA ILE A 64 -11.51 -1.89 1.12
C ILE A 64 -12.45 -1.40 0.03
N VAL A 65 -12.05 -0.36 -0.69
CA VAL A 65 -12.75 0.13 -1.87
C VAL A 65 -11.78 0.19 -3.03
N ASP A 66 -11.98 -0.66 -4.03
CA ASP A 66 -11.19 -0.69 -5.25
C ASP A 66 -12.03 -1.03 -6.48
N ARG A 67 -11.33 -1.17 -7.61
CA ARG A 67 -11.95 -1.41 -8.91
C ARG A 67 -12.23 -2.90 -9.08
N GLY A 68 -13.52 -3.25 -9.09
CA GLY A 68 -14.02 -4.50 -9.69
C GLY A 68 -14.16 -4.40 -11.22
N GLY A 69 -14.21 -5.54 -11.91
CA GLY A 69 -14.45 -5.64 -13.35
C GLY A 69 -13.32 -6.33 -14.13
N ASP A 70 -13.48 -6.44 -15.45
CA ASP A 70 -12.65 -7.27 -16.32
C ASP A 70 -11.23 -6.74 -16.56
N GLY A 71 -10.30 -7.60 -16.99
CA GLY A 71 -8.91 -7.24 -17.31
C GLY A 71 -7.94 -7.32 -16.12
N SER A 72 -6.63 -7.33 -16.41
CA SER A 72 -5.59 -7.45 -15.37
C SER A 72 -5.31 -6.10 -14.70
N ASN A 73 -5.94 -5.86 -13.54
CA ASN A 73 -5.72 -4.66 -12.74
C ASN A 73 -4.66 -4.86 -11.63
N LEU A 74 -3.69 -5.76 -11.85
CA LEU A 74 -2.60 -5.99 -10.91
C LEU A 74 -1.29 -6.13 -11.69
N GLU A 75 -0.28 -5.42 -11.20
CA GLU A 75 1.11 -5.55 -11.62
C GLU A 75 1.93 -5.66 -10.35
N GLU A 76 2.87 -6.59 -10.32
CA GLU A 76 3.69 -6.89 -9.15
C GLU A 76 5.16 -6.77 -9.53
N PHE A 77 5.95 -6.23 -8.60
CA PHE A 77 7.40 -6.12 -8.74
C PHE A 77 8.05 -6.65 -7.46
N HIS A 78 9.04 -7.53 -7.62
CA HIS A 78 9.83 -8.06 -6.52
C HIS A 78 11.24 -7.46 -6.58
N PHE A 79 11.61 -6.69 -5.56
CA PHE A 79 12.98 -6.21 -5.41
C PHE A 79 13.96 -7.38 -5.24
N SER A 80 15.17 -7.25 -5.77
CA SER A 80 16.23 -8.27 -5.66
C SER A 80 16.88 -8.31 -4.27
N HIS A 81 16.55 -7.36 -3.40
CA HIS A 81 17.02 -7.28 -2.03
C HIS A 81 15.87 -6.87 -1.10
N ALA A 82 16.01 -7.17 0.19
CA ALA A 82 15.08 -6.70 1.20
C ALA A 82 15.32 -5.21 1.51
N TYR A 83 14.27 -4.54 1.94
CA TYR A 83 14.35 -3.26 2.65
C TYR A 83 14.09 -3.50 4.13
N GLU A 84 14.79 -2.75 4.98
CA GLU A 84 14.54 -2.72 6.42
C GLU A 84 13.97 -1.34 6.78
N ILE A 85 12.84 -1.33 7.49
CA ILE A 85 12.18 -0.10 7.91
C ILE A 85 12.51 0.13 9.38
N HIS A 86 13.21 1.23 9.66
CA HIS A 86 13.54 1.67 11.00
C HIS A 86 12.54 2.75 11.43
N LEU A 87 11.87 2.51 12.55
CA LEU A 87 11.02 3.54 13.15
C LEU A 87 11.91 4.59 13.82
N PRO A 88 11.48 5.87 13.84
CA PRO A 88 12.19 6.92 14.58
C PRO A 88 12.25 6.64 16.08
#